data_AF-A0A0M3RCB2-F1
#
_entry.id   AF-A0A0M3RCB2-F1
#
_cell.length_a   1.000
_cell.length_b   1.000
_cell.length_c   1.000
_cell.angle_alpha   90.00
_cell.angle_beta   90.00
_cell.angle_gamma   90.00
#
_symmetry.space_group_name_H-M   'P 1'
#
loop_
_entity.id
_entity.type
_entity.pdbx_description
1 polymer ?
#
loop_
_entity_poly.entity_id
_entity_poly.type
_entity_poly.pdbx_seq_one_letter_code
_entity_poly.pdbx_strand_id
1 'polypeptide(L)'
;MKKFTFNLLALLLLLTMLTPSASAKAPDFNGGVLDEYEYEEVFFLGNSPVTFSGKATVTEKENKNQLTSTYKFTLSNIYGDKLTRSVVYVSDLKSYETKGQTTSNTKVKSYSEKVTMNDSNKTTFTLDDYQFSQGSVIDNRPATDYYSGNVIARKIYIRTAKVGKITEKKEVTVYMSGRDVGYKNFWGSTDTQFIDYEIVTPEGTSFVTSKVSDSKSRVLEYEPHTPSLSSFVGGHSVISSSNMVSEYTFNMPYRYSGPTTGTIYLNKEKTPKVERLIVPKFRDIAKHWSKPNIEKLYSLGIFDESSNFFSPDAAMKKDQFTVSVAKAVDLRVLEEKPTKKNTVKKALFEDLDPKDPNYVYIESALNNGIVSTVNAKKFGAKNSITRAEAVTIIVRSLGLEGRAPSPGYKTNFIDDHKIPKEAKDSIYVASELGLIDPDRKNRINANEVLTRGKASQLLVRYLNFLESDLKQNYRDDMLYFD
;
A
#
# COMPACT_ATOMS: atom_id res chain seq x y z
N MET A 1 -9.16 24.31 -60.54
CA MET A 1 -8.65 25.00 -59.34
C MET A 1 -9.80 25.32 -58.39
N LYS A 2 -10.08 24.44 -57.42
CA LYS A 2 -10.92 24.72 -56.25
C LYS A 2 -10.33 23.94 -55.07
N LYS A 3 -10.03 24.65 -53.99
CA LYS A 3 -9.36 24.16 -52.77
C LYS A 3 -10.36 23.32 -51.96
N PHE A 4 -9.95 22.12 -51.54
CA PHE A 4 -10.59 21.39 -50.45
C PHE A 4 -9.59 21.32 -49.29
N THR A 5 -9.86 22.13 -48.27
CA THR A 5 -9.25 22.07 -46.94
C THR A 5 -9.90 20.94 -46.15
N PHE A 6 -9.14 19.92 -45.77
CA PHE A 6 -9.58 18.91 -44.82
C PHE A 6 -9.07 19.29 -43.43
N ASN A 7 -10.00 19.61 -42.52
CA ASN A 7 -9.73 19.88 -41.12
C ASN A 7 -9.33 18.57 -40.43
N LEU A 8 -8.08 18.50 -39.95
CA LEU A 8 -7.60 17.46 -39.07
C LEU A 8 -8.08 17.78 -37.65
N LEU A 9 -9.19 17.15 -37.23
CA LEU A 9 -9.67 17.24 -35.87
C LEU A 9 -8.76 16.40 -34.97
N ALA A 10 -8.01 17.08 -34.11
CA ALA A 10 -7.10 16.49 -33.14
C ALA A 10 -7.86 15.59 -32.15
N LEU A 11 -7.78 14.28 -32.36
CA LEU A 11 -8.15 13.28 -31.37
C LEU A 11 -7.02 13.25 -30.32
N LEU A 12 -7.18 14.04 -29.26
CA LEU A 12 -6.29 14.01 -28.11
C LEU A 12 -6.40 12.63 -27.46
N LEU A 13 -5.40 11.79 -27.70
CA LEU A 13 -5.21 10.51 -27.02
C LEU A 13 -4.98 10.80 -25.53
N LEU A 14 -6.04 10.77 -24.72
CA LEU A 14 -5.91 10.54 -23.27
C LEU A 14 -5.52 9.07 -23.10
N LEU A 15 -4.22 8.80 -23.16
CA LEU A 15 -3.66 7.51 -22.79
C LEU A 15 -3.68 7.41 -21.25
N THR A 16 -4.84 7.11 -20.68
CA THR A 16 -4.92 6.69 -19.28
C THR A 16 -4.36 5.28 -19.20
N MET A 17 -3.06 5.17 -18.86
CA MET A 17 -2.43 3.93 -18.44
C MET A 17 -3.03 3.51 -17.09
N LEU A 18 -4.22 2.90 -17.14
CA LEU A 18 -4.75 2.11 -16.03
C LEU A 18 -3.87 0.86 -15.89
N THR A 19 -2.76 0.98 -15.15
CA THR A 19 -2.10 -0.21 -14.62
C THR A 19 -2.96 -0.75 -13.48
N PRO A 20 -3.25 -2.06 -13.43
CA PRO A 20 -3.85 -2.63 -12.23
C PRO A 20 -2.83 -2.49 -11.10
N SER A 21 -3.19 -1.71 -10.08
CA SER A 21 -2.49 -1.63 -8.81
C SER A 21 -2.60 -2.98 -8.09
N ALA A 22 -1.80 -3.97 -8.51
CA ALA A 22 -1.58 -5.15 -7.69
C ALA A 22 -0.93 -4.64 -6.39
N SER A 23 -1.63 -4.79 -5.26
CA SER A 23 -1.11 -4.47 -3.93
C SER A 23 0.15 -5.27 -3.63
N ALA A 24 0.99 -4.81 -2.72
CA ALA A 24 1.99 -5.67 -2.11
C ALA A 24 1.27 -6.85 -1.45
N LYS A 25 1.81 -8.06 -1.64
CA LYS A 25 1.24 -9.30 -1.13
C LYS A 25 2.29 -10.40 -1.13
N ALA A 26 2.42 -11.09 0.00
CA ALA A 26 3.25 -12.28 0.09
C ALA A 26 2.85 -13.33 -0.98
N PRO A 27 3.80 -14.06 -1.58
CA PRO A 27 3.53 -14.98 -2.67
C PRO A 27 2.63 -16.16 -2.30
N ASP A 28 2.64 -16.60 -1.04
CA ASP A 28 1.75 -17.57 -0.38
C ASP A 28 2.13 -17.62 1.11
N PHE A 29 1.50 -18.48 1.91
CA PHE A 29 1.80 -18.70 3.33
C PHE A 29 3.02 -19.63 3.58
N ASN A 30 3.87 -19.85 2.57
CA ASN A 30 5.12 -20.62 2.68
C ASN A 30 6.36 -19.71 2.69
N GLY A 31 6.13 -18.40 2.71
CA GLY A 31 7.13 -17.36 2.57
C GLY A 31 7.59 -17.16 1.13
N GLY A 32 8.88 -16.91 0.96
CA GLY A 32 9.54 -16.78 -0.33
C GLY A 32 9.57 -15.35 -0.89
N VAL A 33 10.32 -15.18 -1.96
CA VAL A 33 10.55 -13.89 -2.64
C VAL A 33 10.33 -14.05 -4.15
N LEU A 34 9.92 -12.99 -4.86
CA LEU A 34 9.48 -13.01 -6.26
C LEU A 34 9.85 -11.69 -6.93
N ASP A 35 10.67 -11.76 -7.98
CA ASP A 35 10.88 -10.67 -8.93
C ASP A 35 9.93 -10.80 -10.15
N GLU A 36 10.21 -10.14 -11.27
CA GLU A 36 9.41 -10.25 -12.49
C GLU A 36 9.44 -11.63 -13.16
N TYR A 37 10.42 -12.47 -12.84
CA TYR A 37 10.75 -13.68 -13.58
C TYR A 37 10.85 -14.92 -12.70
N GLU A 38 11.39 -14.80 -11.50
CA GLU A 38 11.80 -15.89 -10.64
C GLU A 38 11.31 -15.73 -9.21
N TYR A 39 10.72 -16.81 -8.71
CA TYR A 39 10.38 -17.02 -7.31
C TYR A 39 11.45 -17.88 -6.64
N GLU A 40 11.77 -17.57 -5.39
CA GLU A 40 12.63 -18.37 -4.52
C GLU A 40 11.96 -18.66 -3.17
N GLU A 41 12.08 -19.89 -2.67
CA GLU A 41 11.65 -20.26 -1.31
C GLU A 41 12.59 -21.28 -0.68
N VAL A 42 12.55 -21.39 0.66
CA VAL A 42 13.30 -22.42 1.39
C VAL A 42 12.36 -23.54 1.84
N PHE A 43 12.72 -24.76 1.52
CA PHE A 43 12.02 -25.97 1.93
C PHE A 43 12.70 -26.64 3.12
N PHE A 44 11.92 -26.95 4.16
CA PHE A 44 12.45 -27.43 5.44
C PHE A 44 12.10 -28.89 5.78
N LEU A 45 11.36 -29.64 4.96
CA LEU A 45 11.02 -31.03 5.33
C LEU A 45 12.15 -32.03 5.02
N GLY A 46 13.06 -31.67 4.10
CA GLY A 46 14.24 -32.44 3.75
C GLY A 46 15.30 -32.48 4.87
N ASN A 47 16.38 -33.25 4.69
CA ASN A 47 17.42 -33.43 5.72
C ASN A 47 18.12 -32.11 6.11
N SER A 48 18.24 -31.19 5.17
CA SER A 48 18.75 -29.83 5.36
C SER A 48 17.77 -28.84 4.70
N PRO A 49 17.80 -27.55 5.06
CA PRO A 49 17.09 -26.53 4.31
C PRO A 49 17.56 -26.54 2.85
N VAL A 50 16.62 -26.45 1.92
CA VAL A 50 16.90 -26.44 0.48
C VAL A 50 16.20 -25.25 -0.15
N THR A 51 16.96 -24.37 -0.80
CA THR A 51 16.37 -23.28 -1.59
C THR A 51 15.94 -23.80 -2.96
N PHE A 52 14.70 -23.51 -3.33
CA PHE A 52 14.12 -23.77 -4.64
C PHE A 52 13.92 -22.45 -5.37
N SER A 53 14.17 -22.43 -6.68
CA SER A 53 13.85 -21.30 -7.54
C SER A 53 13.06 -21.73 -8.78
N GLY A 54 12.29 -20.81 -9.36
CA GLY A 54 11.57 -21.07 -10.60
C GLY A 54 10.35 -20.18 -10.79
N LYS A 55 9.34 -20.70 -11.48
CA LYS A 55 8.17 -19.92 -11.87
C LYS A 55 7.08 -19.97 -10.80
N ALA A 56 6.62 -18.81 -10.36
CA ALA A 56 5.38 -18.64 -9.60
C ALA A 56 4.36 -17.85 -10.40
N THR A 57 3.08 -18.23 -10.31
CA THR A 57 1.97 -17.44 -10.86
C THR A 57 0.86 -17.31 -9.84
N VAL A 58 0.38 -16.08 -9.68
CA VAL A 58 -0.77 -15.74 -8.84
C VAL A 58 -1.88 -15.22 -9.75
N THR A 59 -3.09 -15.76 -9.59
CA THR A 59 -4.27 -15.28 -10.31
C THR A 59 -5.40 -15.06 -9.33
N GLU A 60 -6.04 -13.90 -9.41
CA GLU A 60 -7.14 -13.52 -8.54
C GLU A 60 -8.40 -13.27 -9.34
N LYS A 61 -9.52 -13.74 -8.80
CA LYS A 61 -10.85 -13.51 -9.36
C LYS A 61 -11.81 -13.12 -8.25
N GLU A 62 -12.36 -11.93 -8.35
CA GLU A 62 -13.37 -11.43 -7.42
C GLU A 62 -14.76 -11.53 -8.04
N ASN A 63 -15.69 -12.10 -7.29
CA ASN A 63 -17.10 -12.23 -7.66
C ASN A 63 -17.97 -11.80 -6.48
N LYS A 64 -18.61 -10.62 -6.59
CA LYS A 64 -19.48 -10.03 -5.54
C LYS A 64 -18.78 -9.91 -4.19
N ASN A 65 -18.91 -10.94 -3.35
CA ASN A 65 -18.43 -10.97 -1.96
C ASN A 65 -17.41 -12.10 -1.74
N GLN A 66 -16.82 -12.62 -2.81
CA GLN A 66 -15.87 -13.72 -2.72
C GLN A 66 -14.66 -13.46 -3.61
N LEU A 67 -13.48 -13.56 -3.03
CA LEU A 67 -12.19 -13.50 -3.72
C LEU A 67 -11.61 -14.91 -3.81
N THR A 68 -11.31 -15.37 -5.02
CA THR A 68 -10.60 -16.63 -5.26
C THR A 68 -9.17 -16.31 -5.70
N SER A 69 -8.18 -16.75 -4.93
CA SER A 69 -6.76 -16.60 -5.27
C SER A 69 -6.17 -17.97 -5.58
N THR A 70 -5.56 -18.11 -6.76
CA THR A 70 -4.93 -19.34 -7.25
C THR A 70 -3.44 -19.12 -7.36
N TYR A 71 -2.68 -20.00 -6.72
CA TYR A 71 -1.23 -19.99 -6.65
C TYR A 71 -0.69 -21.24 -7.33
N LYS A 72 0.31 -21.08 -8.21
CA LYS A 72 1.00 -22.19 -8.85
C LYS A 72 2.49 -21.94 -8.85
N PHE A 73 3.24 -22.98 -8.49
CA PHE A 73 4.70 -22.97 -8.39
C PHE A 73 5.26 -24.18 -9.13
N THR A 74 6.26 -23.93 -9.96
CA THR A 74 7.08 -24.94 -10.62
C THR A 74 8.53 -24.56 -10.42
N LEU A 75 9.16 -25.19 -9.43
CA LEU A 75 10.49 -24.83 -8.93
C LEU A 75 11.45 -26.01 -9.03
N SER A 76 12.73 -25.69 -9.04
CA SER A 76 13.84 -26.63 -9.00
C SER A 76 15.03 -26.04 -8.25
N ASN A 77 16.05 -26.83 -8.00
CA ASN A 77 17.34 -26.31 -7.53
C ASN A 77 18.51 -26.84 -8.37
N ILE A 78 19.71 -26.35 -8.06
CA ILE A 78 20.96 -26.74 -8.73
C ILE A 78 21.31 -28.22 -8.56
N TYR A 79 20.75 -28.88 -7.54
CA TYR A 79 20.97 -30.30 -7.24
C TYR A 79 20.01 -31.22 -7.99
N GLY A 80 19.06 -30.67 -8.75
CA GLY A 80 18.07 -31.43 -9.52
C GLY A 80 16.80 -31.79 -8.74
N ASP A 81 16.64 -31.28 -7.52
CA ASP A 81 15.39 -31.39 -6.76
C ASP A 81 14.28 -30.60 -7.47
N LYS A 82 13.03 -31.03 -7.28
CA LYS A 82 11.86 -30.39 -7.91
C LYS A 82 10.74 -30.17 -6.92
N LEU A 83 10.09 -29.02 -7.01
CA LEU A 83 8.89 -28.68 -6.25
C LEU A 83 7.79 -28.22 -7.20
N THR A 84 6.63 -28.86 -7.10
CA THR A 84 5.40 -28.41 -7.76
C THR A 84 4.32 -28.20 -6.73
N ARG A 85 3.70 -27.01 -6.72
CA ARG A 85 2.62 -26.66 -5.80
C ARG A 85 1.51 -25.94 -6.55
N SER A 86 0.26 -26.29 -6.25
CA SER A 86 -0.93 -25.58 -6.72
C SER A 86 -1.91 -25.48 -5.57
N VAL A 87 -2.28 -24.27 -5.18
CA VAL A 87 -3.24 -24.01 -4.09
C VAL A 87 -4.27 -23.01 -4.54
N VAL A 88 -5.53 -23.26 -4.19
CA VAL A 88 -6.64 -22.34 -4.42
C VAL A 88 -7.23 -21.98 -3.06
N TYR A 89 -7.20 -20.70 -2.72
CA TYR A 89 -7.88 -20.16 -1.56
C TYR A 89 -9.15 -19.43 -1.98
N VAL A 90 -10.15 -19.49 -1.11
CA VAL A 90 -11.39 -18.75 -1.25
C VAL A 90 -11.60 -17.92 0.01
N SER A 91 -11.78 -16.62 -0.21
CA SER A 91 -11.96 -15.61 0.82
C SER A 91 -13.38 -15.07 0.73
N ASP A 92 -14.18 -15.29 1.77
CA ASP A 92 -15.50 -14.69 1.90
C ASP A 92 -15.37 -13.29 2.50
N LEU A 93 -15.79 -12.27 1.76
CA LEU A 93 -15.67 -10.85 2.10
C LEU A 93 -17.00 -10.33 2.66
N LYS A 94 -16.94 -9.59 3.76
CA LYS A 94 -18.11 -8.92 4.34
C LYS A 94 -17.77 -7.46 4.66
N SER A 95 -18.44 -6.54 3.97
CA SER A 95 -18.33 -5.10 4.19
C SER A 95 -19.26 -4.64 5.32
N TYR A 96 -18.74 -3.75 6.16
CA TYR A 96 -19.42 -3.04 7.24
C TYR A 96 -19.27 -1.54 7.00
N GLU A 97 -20.06 -0.99 6.07
CA GLU A 97 -19.96 0.40 5.62
C GLU A 97 -20.05 1.41 6.77
N THR A 98 -20.92 1.18 7.76
CA THR A 98 -21.07 2.06 8.94
C THR A 98 -19.86 2.11 9.85
N LYS A 99 -18.94 1.14 9.70
CA LYS A 99 -17.67 1.07 10.43
C LYS A 99 -16.46 1.34 9.55
N GLY A 100 -16.66 1.50 8.24
CA GLY A 100 -15.56 1.59 7.28
C GLY A 100 -14.71 0.32 7.21
N GLN A 101 -15.25 -0.86 7.56
CA GLN A 101 -14.45 -2.08 7.70
C GLN A 101 -14.88 -3.19 6.75
N THR A 102 -13.92 -3.98 6.30
CA THR A 102 -14.15 -5.22 5.54
C THR A 102 -13.50 -6.37 6.28
N THR A 103 -14.25 -7.41 6.61
CA THR A 103 -13.67 -8.64 7.15
C THR A 103 -13.58 -9.70 6.06
N SER A 104 -12.53 -10.51 6.12
CA SER A 104 -12.34 -11.66 5.24
C SER A 104 -12.16 -12.94 6.05
N ASN A 105 -12.80 -14.02 5.62
CA ASN A 105 -12.50 -15.37 6.12
C ASN A 105 -12.04 -16.23 4.95
N THR A 106 -10.81 -16.70 5.00
CA THR A 106 -10.17 -17.45 3.93
C THR A 106 -9.99 -18.91 4.30
N LYS A 107 -10.33 -19.79 3.37
CA LYS A 107 -10.18 -21.24 3.48
C LYS A 107 -9.49 -21.78 2.24
N VAL A 108 -8.82 -22.92 2.39
CA VAL A 108 -8.31 -23.67 1.23
C VAL A 108 -9.47 -24.40 0.54
N LYS A 109 -9.58 -24.22 -0.78
CA LYS A 109 -10.57 -24.90 -1.63
C LYS A 109 -9.99 -26.16 -2.28
N SER A 110 -8.74 -26.09 -2.74
CA SER A 110 -8.04 -27.23 -3.33
C SER A 110 -6.54 -27.03 -3.20
N TYR A 111 -5.80 -28.12 -3.08
CA TYR A 111 -4.36 -28.12 -2.91
C TYR A 111 -3.73 -29.32 -3.60
N SER A 112 -2.49 -29.15 -4.01
CA SER A 112 -1.59 -30.20 -4.45
C SER A 112 -0.16 -29.70 -4.25
N GLU A 113 0.68 -30.52 -3.64
CA GLU A 113 2.09 -30.21 -3.50
C GLU A 113 2.90 -31.50 -3.54
N LYS A 114 3.98 -31.47 -4.31
CA LYS A 114 4.93 -32.57 -4.39
C LYS A 114 6.34 -32.02 -4.49
N VAL A 115 7.20 -32.52 -3.61
CA VAL A 115 8.65 -32.28 -3.62
C VAL A 115 9.35 -33.58 -3.91
N THR A 116 10.28 -33.58 -4.87
CA THR A 116 11.11 -34.71 -5.24
C THR A 116 12.56 -34.35 -5.03
N MET A 117 13.23 -35.11 -4.16
CA MET A 117 14.66 -34.96 -3.91
C MET A 117 15.45 -35.85 -4.86
N ASN A 118 16.52 -35.31 -5.44
CA ASN A 118 17.49 -36.01 -6.24
C ASN A 118 18.55 -36.67 -5.34
N ASP A 119 18.10 -37.54 -4.44
CA ASP A 119 18.95 -38.35 -3.58
C ASP A 119 18.95 -39.82 -4.01
N SER A 120 19.87 -40.61 -3.45
CA SER A 120 19.97 -42.05 -3.71
C SER A 120 18.69 -42.82 -3.39
N ASN A 121 17.90 -42.30 -2.44
CA ASN A 121 16.71 -42.93 -1.92
C ASN A 121 15.44 -42.53 -2.69
N LYS A 122 15.55 -41.66 -3.71
CA LYS A 122 14.43 -41.10 -4.46
C LYS A 122 13.35 -40.52 -3.54
N THR A 123 13.78 -39.77 -2.51
CA THR A 123 12.87 -39.25 -1.48
C THR A 123 11.84 -38.30 -2.10
N THR A 124 10.56 -38.48 -1.75
CA THR A 124 9.49 -37.56 -2.14
C THR A 124 8.63 -37.17 -0.95
N PHE A 125 8.17 -35.93 -0.94
CA PHE A 125 7.14 -35.43 -0.01
C PHE A 125 5.90 -35.11 -0.83
N THR A 126 4.79 -35.80 -0.55
CA THR A 126 3.50 -35.53 -1.21
C THR A 126 2.53 -35.02 -0.16
N LEU A 127 1.92 -33.86 -0.40
CA LEU A 127 0.89 -33.31 0.48
C LEU A 127 -0.39 -34.15 0.36
N ASP A 128 -0.84 -34.68 1.49
CA ASP A 128 -1.98 -35.59 1.60
C ASP A 128 -3.21 -34.88 2.19
N ASP A 129 -3.01 -34.08 3.24
CA ASP A 129 -4.05 -33.21 3.83
C ASP A 129 -3.55 -31.78 3.99
N TYR A 130 -4.46 -30.82 3.80
CA TYR A 130 -4.21 -29.42 4.10
C TYR A 130 -5.49 -28.78 4.65
N GLN A 131 -5.41 -28.36 5.91
CA GLN A 131 -6.40 -27.54 6.58
C GLN A 131 -5.86 -26.14 6.74
N PHE A 132 -6.68 -25.14 6.42
CA PHE A 132 -6.27 -23.74 6.44
C PHE A 132 -7.45 -22.86 6.85
N SER A 133 -7.19 -21.91 7.74
CA SER A 133 -8.11 -20.85 8.10
C SER A 133 -7.35 -19.56 8.35
N GLN A 134 -7.74 -18.50 7.65
CA GLN A 134 -7.28 -17.14 7.93
C GLN A 134 -8.48 -16.24 8.15
N GLY A 135 -8.39 -15.37 9.15
CA GLY A 135 -9.34 -14.29 9.38
C GLY A 135 -8.61 -12.96 9.32
N SER A 136 -9.12 -12.02 8.53
CA SER A 136 -8.53 -10.70 8.36
C SER A 136 -9.56 -9.59 8.48
N VAL A 137 -9.10 -8.42 8.93
CA VAL A 137 -9.85 -7.17 8.93
C VAL A 137 -9.09 -6.13 8.13
N ILE A 138 -9.82 -5.38 7.33
CA ILE A 138 -9.35 -4.21 6.60
C ILE A 138 -10.14 -3.02 7.15
N ASP A 139 -9.43 -2.04 7.69
CA ASP A 139 -9.97 -0.73 8.00
C ASP A 139 -9.83 0.15 6.76
N ASN A 140 -10.94 0.29 6.02
CA ASN A 140 -11.00 1.02 4.77
C ASN A 140 -11.06 2.52 5.07
N ARG A 141 -9.92 3.21 4.95
CA ARG A 141 -9.87 4.67 5.11
C ARG A 141 -9.76 5.35 3.75
N PRO A 142 -10.13 6.64 3.69
CA PRO A 142 -10.14 7.34 2.41
C PRO A 142 -8.77 7.37 1.73
N ALA A 143 -7.69 7.60 2.51
CA ALA A 143 -6.33 7.66 1.99
C ALA A 143 -5.55 6.36 2.10
N THR A 144 -5.77 5.55 3.14
CA THR A 144 -4.93 4.37 3.42
C THR A 144 -5.74 3.26 4.04
N ASP A 145 -5.88 2.15 3.33
CA ASP A 145 -6.47 0.94 3.89
C ASP A 145 -5.41 0.28 4.79
N TYR A 146 -5.76 0.00 6.05
CA TYR A 146 -4.91 -0.75 6.98
C TYR A 146 -5.49 -2.13 7.20
N TYR A 147 -4.65 -3.15 7.27
CA TYR A 147 -5.16 -4.51 7.45
C TYR A 147 -4.29 -5.33 8.38
N SER A 148 -4.95 -6.31 8.99
CA SER A 148 -4.32 -7.31 9.83
C SER A 148 -5.08 -8.62 9.72
N GLY A 149 -4.35 -9.73 9.73
CA GLY A 149 -4.90 -11.06 9.69
C GLY A 149 -4.18 -12.01 10.63
N ASN A 150 -4.86 -13.11 10.96
CA ASN A 150 -4.28 -14.24 11.66
C ASN A 150 -4.53 -15.50 10.84
N VAL A 151 -3.54 -16.38 10.80
CA VAL A 151 -3.59 -17.62 10.03
C VAL A 151 -3.27 -18.80 10.94
N ILE A 152 -4.04 -19.88 10.77
CA ILE A 152 -3.75 -21.19 11.34
C ILE A 152 -3.91 -22.21 10.22
N ALA A 153 -2.94 -23.12 10.11
CA ALA A 153 -3.00 -24.18 9.13
C ALA A 153 -2.35 -25.48 9.64
N ARG A 154 -2.72 -26.60 9.03
CA ARG A 154 -2.07 -27.89 9.23
C ARG A 154 -1.89 -28.57 7.88
N LYS A 155 -0.68 -28.98 7.58
CA LYS A 155 -0.36 -29.81 6.41
C LYS A 155 0.09 -31.19 6.87
N ILE A 156 -0.37 -32.24 6.20
CA ILE A 156 0.11 -33.61 6.40
C ILE A 156 0.76 -34.05 5.10
N TYR A 157 2.04 -34.39 5.18
CA TYR A 157 2.82 -34.91 4.06
C TYR A 157 3.13 -36.38 4.25
N ILE A 158 3.07 -37.15 3.17
CA ILE A 158 3.61 -38.50 3.12
C ILE A 158 5.01 -38.43 2.51
N ARG A 159 6.02 -38.62 3.36
CA ARG A 159 7.41 -38.81 2.95
C ARG A 159 7.60 -40.25 2.50
N THR A 160 8.02 -40.45 1.26
CA THR A 160 8.35 -41.76 0.70
C THR A 160 9.84 -41.82 0.38
N ALA A 161 10.52 -42.89 0.78
CA ALA A 161 11.93 -43.12 0.47
C ALA A 161 12.19 -44.60 0.16
N LYS A 162 13.09 -44.87 -0.80
CA LYS A 162 13.55 -46.23 -1.11
C LYS A 162 14.79 -46.56 -0.29
N VAL A 163 14.67 -47.59 0.54
CA VAL A 163 15.78 -48.16 1.32
C VAL A 163 16.00 -49.58 0.81
N GLY A 164 16.99 -49.74 -0.07
CA GLY A 164 17.19 -50.98 -0.81
C GLY A 164 15.98 -51.32 -1.70
N LYS A 165 15.32 -52.45 -1.43
CA LYS A 165 14.10 -52.89 -2.16
C LYS A 165 12.80 -52.44 -1.49
N ILE A 166 12.86 -51.87 -0.28
CA ILE A 166 11.68 -51.48 0.49
C ILE A 166 11.38 -50.01 0.24
N THR A 167 10.09 -49.70 0.13
CA THR A 167 9.60 -48.31 0.07
C THR A 167 9.05 -47.96 1.45
N GLU A 168 9.78 -47.13 2.19
CA GLU A 168 9.33 -46.60 3.47
C GLU A 168 8.40 -45.41 3.25
N LYS A 169 7.32 -45.35 4.04
CA LYS A 169 6.40 -44.22 4.10
C LYS A 169 6.34 -43.72 5.53
N LYS A 170 6.55 -42.42 5.72
CA LYS A 170 6.47 -41.74 7.01
C LYS A 170 5.59 -40.50 6.87
N GLU A 171 4.75 -40.28 7.85
CA GLU A 171 3.93 -39.07 7.94
C GLU A 171 4.76 -37.92 8.51
N VAL A 172 4.58 -36.72 7.96
CA VAL A 172 5.15 -35.48 8.46
C VAL A 172 4.03 -34.46 8.60
N THR A 173 3.76 -34.01 9.83
CA THR A 173 2.74 -33.01 10.10
C THR A 173 3.40 -31.65 10.29
N VAL A 174 2.89 -30.63 9.61
CA VAL A 174 3.34 -29.25 9.75
C VAL A 174 2.19 -28.42 10.29
N TYR A 175 2.31 -27.96 11.53
CA TYR A 175 1.40 -26.96 12.08
C TYR A 175 1.93 -25.57 11.76
N MET A 176 1.03 -24.68 11.37
CA MET A 176 1.33 -23.30 11.00
C MET A 176 0.46 -22.39 11.85
N SER A 177 1.08 -21.38 12.47
CA SER A 177 0.37 -20.29 13.13
C SER A 177 1.07 -18.99 12.81
N GLY A 178 0.31 -17.94 12.51
CA GLY A 178 0.91 -16.70 12.10
C GLY A 178 -0.05 -15.54 12.03
N ARG A 179 0.49 -14.41 11.60
CA ARG A 179 -0.23 -13.17 11.37
C ARG A 179 0.33 -12.42 10.17
N ASP A 180 -0.51 -11.59 9.59
CA ASP A 180 -0.13 -10.63 8.57
C ASP A 180 -0.59 -9.23 9.02
N VAL A 181 0.19 -8.22 8.68
CA VAL A 181 -0.22 -6.83 8.81
C VAL A 181 0.30 -6.03 7.64
N GLY A 182 -0.41 -4.96 7.30
CA GLY A 182 0.01 -4.12 6.20
C GLY A 182 -0.85 -2.90 6.02
N TYR A 183 -0.49 -2.14 4.99
CA TYR A 183 -1.26 -1.01 4.52
C TYR A 183 -1.24 -0.96 3.00
N LYS A 184 -2.21 -0.25 2.43
CA LYS A 184 -2.29 0.06 1.02
C LYS A 184 -2.81 1.47 0.82
N ASN A 185 -2.06 2.26 0.06
CA ASN A 185 -2.49 3.55 -0.46
C ASN A 185 -1.94 3.77 -1.88
N PHE A 186 -2.15 4.95 -2.45
CA PHE A 186 -1.67 5.30 -3.78
C PHE A 186 -0.14 5.33 -3.89
N TRP A 187 0.55 5.75 -2.84
CA TRP A 187 1.99 5.97 -2.77
C TRP A 187 2.77 4.71 -2.43
N GLY A 188 2.14 3.74 -1.79
CA GLY A 188 2.80 2.51 -1.44
C GLY A 188 1.86 1.51 -0.79
N SER A 189 2.38 0.30 -0.68
CA SER A 189 1.72 -0.78 0.03
C SER A 189 2.78 -1.70 0.60
N THR A 190 2.54 -2.19 1.81
CA THR A 190 3.39 -3.20 2.44
C THR A 190 2.49 -4.30 2.99
N ASP A 191 2.91 -5.54 2.81
CA ASP A 191 2.32 -6.74 3.42
C ASP A 191 3.44 -7.50 4.13
N THR A 192 3.38 -7.56 5.46
CA THR A 192 4.37 -8.22 6.31
C THR A 192 3.71 -9.41 7.01
N GLN A 193 4.23 -10.60 6.72
CA GLN A 193 3.72 -11.87 7.20
C GLN A 193 4.73 -12.55 8.12
N PHE A 194 4.24 -13.06 9.26
CA PHE A 194 4.99 -13.83 10.24
C PHE A 194 4.31 -15.19 10.39
N ILE A 195 5.01 -16.29 10.10
CA ILE A 195 4.48 -17.65 10.26
C ILE A 195 5.49 -18.51 10.99
N ASP A 196 5.03 -19.11 12.08
CA ASP A 196 5.73 -20.17 12.79
C ASP A 196 5.25 -21.53 12.28
N TYR A 197 6.21 -22.41 12.02
CA TYR A 197 6.03 -23.79 11.63
C TYR A 197 6.52 -24.70 12.75
N GLU A 198 5.67 -25.60 13.20
CA GLU A 198 6.05 -26.76 13.99
C GLU A 198 5.96 -28.01 13.08
N ILE A 199 7.13 -28.57 12.76
CA ILE A 199 7.27 -29.72 11.87
C ILE A 199 7.48 -30.96 12.74
N VAL A 200 6.47 -31.81 12.82
CA VAL A 200 6.48 -33.06 13.58
C VAL A 200 6.76 -34.22 12.64
N THR A 201 7.86 -34.94 12.89
CA THR A 201 8.20 -36.19 12.21
C THR A 201 8.34 -37.33 13.22
N PRO A 202 8.42 -38.61 12.78
CA PRO A 202 8.69 -39.72 13.68
C PRO A 202 10.04 -39.62 14.41
N GLU A 203 10.98 -38.86 13.84
CA GLU A 203 12.31 -38.64 14.41
C GLU A 203 12.32 -37.51 15.46
N GLY A 204 11.35 -36.60 15.43
CA GLY A 204 11.16 -35.54 16.40
C GLY A 204 10.57 -34.25 15.80
N THR A 205 10.55 -33.19 16.61
CA THR A 205 9.95 -31.90 16.23
C THR A 205 11.02 -30.88 15.85
N SER A 206 10.74 -30.11 14.81
CA SER A 206 11.54 -28.98 14.34
C SER A 206 10.70 -27.70 14.28
N PHE A 207 11.34 -26.54 14.46
CA PHE A 207 10.69 -25.24 14.45
C PHE A 207 11.29 -24.34 13.38
N VAL A 208 10.44 -23.60 12.67
CA VAL A 208 10.86 -22.58 11.70
C VAL A 208 9.98 -21.35 11.90
N THR A 209 10.57 -20.16 11.89
CA THR A 209 9.86 -18.89 11.82
C THR A 209 10.20 -18.25 10.47
N SER A 210 9.17 -17.97 9.68
CA SER A 210 9.27 -17.24 8.40
C SER A 210 8.73 -15.83 8.59
N LYS A 211 9.54 -14.83 8.24
CA LYS A 211 9.15 -13.43 8.13
C LYS A 211 9.26 -13.03 6.68
N VAL A 212 8.18 -12.58 6.05
CA VAL A 212 8.19 -12.11 4.65
C VAL A 212 7.57 -10.73 4.59
N SER A 213 8.20 -9.82 3.86
CA SER A 213 7.62 -8.53 3.55
C SER A 213 7.71 -8.26 2.06
N ASP A 214 6.56 -8.06 1.41
CA ASP A 214 6.48 -7.43 0.09
C ASP A 214 6.21 -5.94 0.28
N SER A 215 6.91 -5.10 -0.48
CA SER A 215 6.74 -3.66 -0.42
C SER A 215 6.76 -3.04 -1.80
N LYS A 216 5.87 -2.07 -1.98
CA LYS A 216 5.78 -1.21 -3.16
C LYS A 216 5.81 0.22 -2.70
N SER A 217 6.59 1.04 -3.38
CA SER A 217 6.71 2.46 -3.07
C SER A 217 6.79 3.27 -4.35
N ARG A 218 6.18 4.45 -4.33
CA ARG A 218 6.26 5.48 -5.36
C ARG A 218 6.90 6.69 -4.73
N VAL A 219 8.10 7.02 -5.19
CA VAL A 219 8.89 8.14 -4.68
C VAL A 219 8.95 9.23 -5.72
N LEU A 220 8.89 10.49 -5.29
CA LEU A 220 9.16 11.62 -6.18
C LEU A 220 10.62 12.02 -6.13
N GLU A 221 11.25 12.00 -7.29
CA GLU A 221 12.62 12.47 -7.44
C GLU A 221 12.67 13.70 -8.36
N TYR A 222 13.44 14.71 -7.96
CA TYR A 222 13.72 15.87 -8.81
C TYR A 222 15.06 15.67 -9.49
N GLU A 223 15.08 15.79 -10.81
CA GLU A 223 16.31 15.73 -11.58
C GLU A 223 16.60 17.09 -12.21
N PRO A 224 17.76 17.72 -11.90
CA PRO A 224 18.14 18.98 -12.51
C PRO A 224 18.49 18.78 -13.99
N HIS A 225 18.19 19.79 -14.80
CA HIS A 225 18.58 19.84 -16.21
C HIS A 225 19.82 20.72 -16.35
N THR A 226 20.91 20.15 -16.83
CA THR A 226 22.24 20.82 -16.88
C THR A 226 22.44 21.79 -18.04
N PRO A 227 21.80 21.67 -19.23
CA PRO A 227 21.91 22.65 -20.31
C PRO A 227 21.34 24.03 -19.96
N SER A 228 22.17 25.07 -20.06
CA SER A 228 21.84 26.46 -19.71
C SER A 228 20.93 27.18 -20.72
N LEU A 229 20.78 26.66 -21.93
CA LEU A 229 19.91 27.22 -23.00
C LEU A 229 18.55 26.52 -23.12
N SER A 230 18.17 25.72 -22.11
CA SER A 230 16.90 25.00 -22.11
C SER A 230 15.74 25.86 -21.61
N SER A 231 14.53 25.50 -22.05
CA SER A 231 13.28 26.15 -21.60
C SER A 231 12.77 25.65 -20.24
N PHE A 232 13.50 24.75 -19.59
CA PHE A 232 13.24 24.24 -18.24
C PHE A 232 14.54 23.85 -17.53
N VAL A 233 14.54 23.90 -16.20
CA VAL A 233 15.74 23.75 -15.35
C VAL A 233 15.86 22.38 -14.67
N GLY A 234 14.89 21.50 -14.91
CA GLY A 234 14.77 20.18 -14.30
C GLY A 234 13.31 19.74 -14.29
N GLY A 235 13.05 18.56 -13.77
CA GLY A 235 11.71 18.01 -13.69
C GLY A 235 11.60 16.92 -12.65
N HIS A 236 10.36 16.67 -12.23
CA HIS A 236 10.06 15.58 -11.32
C HIS A 236 9.80 14.27 -12.10
N SER A 237 10.18 13.17 -11.48
CA SER A 237 9.88 11.81 -11.91
C SER A 237 9.18 11.09 -10.75
N VAL A 238 8.19 10.25 -11.06
CA VAL A 238 7.69 9.25 -10.10
C VAL A 238 8.44 7.95 -10.35
N ILE A 239 9.11 7.45 -9.32
CA ILE A 239 9.83 6.18 -9.35
C ILE A 239 9.04 5.17 -8.56
N SER A 240 8.46 4.20 -9.27
CA SER A 240 7.75 3.06 -8.66
C SER A 240 8.71 1.89 -8.51
N SER A 241 9.00 1.51 -7.27
CA SER A 241 9.86 0.38 -6.92
C SER A 241 9.06 -0.69 -6.17
N SER A 242 9.50 -1.95 -6.27
CA SER A 242 8.94 -3.07 -5.54
C SER A 242 10.07 -4.00 -5.12
N ASN A 243 10.07 -4.39 -3.85
CA ASN A 243 11.05 -5.32 -3.32
C ASN A 243 10.40 -6.25 -2.32
N MET A 244 10.92 -7.47 -2.24
CA MET A 244 10.46 -8.46 -1.29
C MET A 244 11.63 -9.11 -0.58
N VAL A 245 11.51 -9.17 0.74
CA VAL A 245 12.52 -9.75 1.63
C VAL A 245 11.89 -10.87 2.45
N SER A 246 12.67 -11.92 2.69
CA SER A 246 12.27 -13.05 3.51
C SER A 246 13.41 -13.42 4.46
N GLU A 247 13.07 -13.66 5.71
CA GLU A 247 13.96 -14.21 6.75
C GLU A 247 13.35 -15.53 7.24
N TYR A 248 14.18 -16.58 7.29
CA TYR A 248 13.81 -17.84 7.90
C TYR A 248 14.77 -18.14 9.06
N THR A 249 14.25 -18.23 10.27
CA THR A 249 15.02 -18.73 11.43
C THR A 249 14.54 -20.13 11.76
N PHE A 250 15.46 -21.10 11.91
CA PHE A 250 15.07 -22.50 12.10
C PHE A 250 15.90 -23.19 13.18
N ASN A 251 15.26 -24.17 13.81
CA ASN A 251 15.86 -25.12 14.75
C ASN A 251 15.36 -26.53 14.44
N MET A 252 16.26 -27.38 13.94
CA MET A 252 15.98 -28.75 13.51
C MET A 252 16.88 -29.74 14.27
N PRO A 253 16.50 -30.14 15.50
CA PRO A 253 17.37 -30.94 16.36
C PRO A 253 17.47 -32.42 15.96
N TYR A 254 16.46 -32.96 15.25
CA TYR A 254 16.34 -34.39 14.97
C TYR A 254 16.57 -34.73 13.49
N ARG A 255 17.77 -34.40 12.97
CA ARG A 255 18.17 -34.73 11.59
C ARG A 255 19.28 -35.78 11.57
N TYR A 256 19.29 -36.56 10.49
CA TYR A 256 20.33 -37.58 10.25
C TYR A 256 21.75 -36.97 10.20
N SER A 257 21.88 -35.72 9.76
CA SER A 257 23.14 -34.97 9.71
C SER A 257 23.55 -34.34 11.04
N GLY A 258 22.76 -34.50 12.11
CA GLY A 258 22.91 -33.81 13.39
C GLY A 258 22.02 -32.57 13.52
N PRO A 259 21.92 -31.98 14.74
CA PRO A 259 21.12 -30.78 14.99
C PRO A 259 21.56 -29.61 14.10
N THR A 260 20.61 -28.92 13.47
CA THR A 260 20.89 -27.77 12.61
C THR A 260 20.04 -26.58 13.04
N THR A 261 20.68 -25.48 13.39
CA THR A 261 20.05 -24.17 13.63
C THR A 261 20.64 -23.14 12.68
N GLY A 262 19.87 -22.12 12.30
CA GLY A 262 20.41 -21.03 11.51
C GLY A 262 19.36 -20.05 11.03
N THR A 263 19.84 -19.09 10.24
CA THR A 263 19.00 -18.08 9.59
C THR A 263 19.33 -18.01 8.10
N ILE A 264 18.30 -17.95 7.25
CA ILE A 264 18.44 -17.78 5.80
C ILE A 264 17.69 -16.52 5.37
N TYR A 265 18.35 -15.70 4.55
CA TYR A 265 17.78 -14.48 3.99
C TYR A 265 17.59 -14.65 2.48
N LEU A 266 16.43 -14.24 1.98
CA LEU A 266 16.17 -14.08 0.56
C LEU A 266 15.76 -12.63 0.28
N ASN A 267 16.18 -12.08 -0.86
CA ASN A 267 15.80 -10.75 -1.31
C ASN A 267 15.61 -10.77 -2.84
N LYS A 268 14.52 -10.17 -3.31
CA LYS A 268 14.28 -9.92 -4.74
C LYS A 268 13.77 -8.51 -4.94
N GLU A 269 14.32 -7.84 -5.93
CA GLU A 269 13.95 -6.48 -6.31
C GLU A 269 13.44 -6.48 -7.75
N LYS A 270 12.35 -5.76 -7.97
CA LYS A 270 11.82 -5.51 -9.31
C LYS A 270 12.47 -4.29 -9.91
N THR A 271 12.60 -4.27 -11.22
CA THR A 271 13.09 -3.13 -11.99
C THR A 271 12.18 -1.92 -11.73
N PRO A 272 12.73 -0.79 -11.24
CA PRO A 272 11.93 0.41 -11.01
C PRO A 272 11.33 0.94 -12.31
N LYS A 273 10.10 1.45 -12.21
CA LYS A 273 9.44 2.17 -13.32
C LYS A 273 9.56 3.66 -13.08
N VAL A 274 10.09 4.37 -14.06
CA VAL A 274 10.27 5.83 -14.02
C VAL A 274 9.25 6.49 -14.93
N GLU A 275 8.41 7.34 -14.35
CA GLU A 275 7.43 8.16 -15.08
C GLU A 275 7.81 9.64 -14.96
N ARG A 276 8.06 10.29 -16.11
CA ARG A 276 8.39 11.72 -16.15
C ARG A 276 7.13 12.56 -16.04
N LEU A 277 7.18 13.55 -15.14
CA LEU A 277 6.08 14.49 -14.92
C LEU A 277 6.24 15.77 -15.73
N ILE A 278 5.14 16.51 -15.85
CA ILE A 278 5.14 17.83 -16.47
C ILE A 278 5.96 18.83 -15.65
N VAL A 279 6.58 19.80 -16.33
CA VAL A 279 7.35 20.86 -15.66
C VAL A 279 6.52 22.16 -15.61
N PRO A 280 6.23 22.69 -14.41
CA PRO A 280 5.53 23.97 -14.24
C PRO A 280 6.34 25.15 -14.79
N LYS A 281 5.63 26.20 -15.25
CA LYS A 281 6.24 27.41 -15.83
C LYS A 281 5.74 28.69 -15.16
N PHE A 282 5.58 28.65 -13.84
CA PHE A 282 5.12 29.81 -13.05
C PHE A 282 6.21 30.89 -12.94
N ARG A 283 5.83 32.14 -13.20
CA ARG A 283 6.75 33.28 -13.20
C ARG A 283 6.95 33.91 -11.81
N ASP A 284 5.97 33.78 -10.94
CA ASP A 284 5.89 34.44 -9.63
C ASP A 284 6.48 33.63 -8.47
N ILE A 285 6.91 32.39 -8.71
CA ILE A 285 7.49 31.53 -7.67
C ILE A 285 9.02 31.47 -7.73
N ALA A 286 9.68 32.11 -8.70
CA ALA A 286 11.10 31.92 -8.99
C ALA A 286 12.02 32.13 -7.76
N LYS A 287 11.69 33.08 -6.89
CA LYS A 287 12.41 33.38 -5.63
C LYS A 287 11.58 33.05 -4.38
N HIS A 288 10.44 32.40 -4.55
CA HIS A 288 9.53 32.09 -3.45
C HIS A 288 9.99 30.81 -2.74
N TRP A 289 10.02 30.82 -1.40
CA TRP A 289 10.52 29.71 -0.58
C TRP A 289 9.74 28.40 -0.82
N SER A 290 8.45 28.49 -1.16
CA SER A 290 7.60 27.32 -1.43
C SER A 290 7.64 26.86 -2.88
N LYS A 291 8.50 27.43 -3.73
CA LYS A 291 8.71 26.98 -5.11
C LYS A 291 8.82 25.45 -5.23
N PRO A 292 9.71 24.75 -4.51
CA PRO A 292 9.83 23.30 -4.67
C PRO A 292 8.53 22.55 -4.33
N ASN A 293 7.78 23.00 -3.33
CA ASN A 293 6.51 22.35 -2.96
C ASN A 293 5.43 22.56 -4.02
N ILE A 294 5.34 23.78 -4.55
CA ILE A 294 4.36 24.15 -5.58
C ILE A 294 4.67 23.37 -6.86
N GLU A 295 5.95 23.32 -7.26
CA GLU A 295 6.36 22.60 -8.45
C GLU A 295 6.10 21.09 -8.32
N LYS A 296 6.41 20.49 -7.17
CA LYS A 296 6.13 19.08 -6.86
C LYS A 296 4.63 18.76 -7.02
N LEU A 297 3.76 19.54 -6.39
CA LEU A 297 2.30 19.30 -6.41
C LEU A 297 1.67 19.56 -7.78
N TYR A 298 2.16 20.57 -8.51
CA TYR A 298 1.69 20.83 -9.87
C TYR A 298 2.12 19.71 -10.84
N SER A 299 3.37 19.26 -10.76
CA SER A 299 3.88 18.14 -11.56
C SER A 299 3.05 16.87 -11.38
N LEU A 300 2.51 16.64 -10.18
CA LEU A 300 1.61 15.53 -9.85
C LEU A 300 0.16 15.73 -10.32
N GLY A 301 -0.20 16.88 -10.90
CA GLY A 301 -1.57 17.21 -11.27
C GLY A 301 -2.50 17.48 -10.09
N ILE A 302 -1.96 17.57 -8.86
CA ILE A 302 -2.71 17.94 -7.66
C ILE A 302 -3.20 19.39 -7.80
N PHE A 303 -2.29 20.27 -8.23
CA PHE A 303 -2.65 21.59 -8.71
C PHE A 303 -2.78 21.58 -10.24
N ASP A 304 -3.71 22.38 -10.76
CA ASP A 304 -4.11 22.40 -12.17
C ASP A 304 -4.31 23.82 -12.70
N GLU A 305 -3.50 24.78 -12.23
CA GLU A 305 -3.59 26.17 -12.70
C GLU A 305 -3.34 26.28 -14.21
N SER A 306 -4.26 26.95 -14.91
CA SER A 306 -4.09 27.30 -16.33
C SER A 306 -3.28 28.57 -16.57
N SER A 307 -3.04 29.37 -15.52
CA SER A 307 -2.29 30.62 -15.56
C SER A 307 -0.79 30.39 -15.39
N ASN A 308 0.04 31.28 -15.96
CA ASN A 308 1.49 31.33 -15.69
C ASN A 308 1.83 31.97 -14.32
N PHE A 309 0.84 32.23 -13.48
CA PHE A 309 0.97 32.78 -12.14
C PHE A 309 0.25 31.88 -11.14
N PHE A 310 0.97 31.45 -10.10
CA PHE A 310 0.42 30.58 -9.05
C PHE A 310 -0.21 31.35 -7.88
N SER A 311 0.25 32.58 -7.63
CA SER A 311 -0.11 33.44 -6.50
C SER A 311 0.16 32.79 -5.13
N PRO A 312 1.42 32.47 -4.79
CA PRO A 312 1.76 31.67 -3.60
C PRO A 312 1.37 32.33 -2.27
N ASP A 313 1.32 33.66 -2.20
CA ASP A 313 0.96 34.41 -0.99
C ASP A 313 -0.54 34.70 -0.87
N ALA A 314 -1.34 34.36 -1.89
CA ALA A 314 -2.79 34.46 -1.79
C ALA A 314 -3.36 33.42 -0.82
N ALA A 315 -4.47 33.75 -0.17
CA ALA A 315 -5.16 32.83 0.74
C ALA A 315 -5.66 31.59 -0.02
N MET A 316 -5.35 30.40 0.52
CA MET A 316 -5.82 29.12 -0.01
C MET A 316 -7.31 28.95 0.26
N LYS A 317 -8.07 28.50 -0.75
CA LYS A 317 -9.51 28.28 -0.62
C LYS A 317 -9.81 26.85 -0.13
N LYS A 318 -10.90 26.70 0.61
CA LYS A 318 -11.31 25.42 1.19
C LYS A 318 -11.57 24.34 0.14
N ASP A 319 -12.26 24.70 -0.95
CA ASP A 319 -12.50 23.80 -2.08
C ASP A 319 -11.19 23.33 -2.73
N GLN A 320 -10.28 24.26 -3.05
CA GLN A 320 -8.99 23.97 -3.64
C GLN A 320 -8.15 23.04 -2.77
N PHE A 321 -8.10 23.30 -1.45
CA PHE A 321 -7.36 22.45 -0.53
C PHE A 321 -7.99 21.04 -0.42
N THR A 322 -9.32 20.97 -0.34
CA THR A 322 -10.05 19.69 -0.29
C THR A 322 -9.77 18.85 -1.53
N VAL A 323 -9.87 19.45 -2.71
CA VAL A 323 -9.55 18.79 -3.99
C VAL A 323 -8.08 18.37 -4.03
N SER A 324 -7.18 19.19 -3.50
CA SER A 324 -5.74 18.87 -3.46
C SER A 324 -5.48 17.63 -2.60
N VAL A 325 -6.09 17.55 -1.41
CA VAL A 325 -6.00 16.34 -0.55
C VAL A 325 -6.61 15.14 -1.25
N ALA A 326 -7.76 15.32 -1.90
CA ALA A 326 -8.44 14.25 -2.62
C ALA A 326 -7.61 13.66 -3.77
N LYS A 327 -7.00 14.53 -4.58
CA LYS A 327 -6.07 14.13 -5.67
C LYS A 327 -4.78 13.53 -5.13
N ALA A 328 -4.27 14.04 -4.00
CA ALA A 328 -3.03 13.56 -3.38
C ALA A 328 -3.11 12.12 -2.90
N VAL A 329 -4.28 11.64 -2.49
CA VAL A 329 -4.46 10.28 -1.96
C VAL A 329 -5.16 9.34 -2.91
N ASP A 330 -5.40 9.79 -4.15
CA ASP A 330 -6.22 9.10 -5.13
C ASP A 330 -7.50 8.56 -4.48
N LEU A 331 -8.29 9.46 -3.86
CA LEU A 331 -9.65 9.11 -3.46
C LEU A 331 -10.25 8.46 -4.71
N ARG A 332 -10.62 7.18 -4.61
CA ARG A 332 -11.00 6.20 -5.66
C ARG A 332 -12.17 6.63 -6.56
N VAL A 333 -12.17 7.89 -6.96
CA VAL A 333 -13.19 8.69 -7.63
C VAL A 333 -13.11 8.47 -9.13
N LEU A 334 -11.94 8.07 -9.64
CA LEU A 334 -11.71 7.75 -11.05
C LEU A 334 -11.73 6.23 -11.33
N GLU A 335 -11.71 5.38 -10.30
CA GLU A 335 -11.79 3.91 -10.45
C GLU A 335 -13.23 3.42 -10.68
N GLU A 336 -14.24 4.20 -10.31
CA GLU A 336 -15.62 3.90 -10.67
C GLU A 336 -15.77 3.98 -12.19
N LYS A 337 -15.85 2.80 -12.84
CA LYS A 337 -16.26 2.69 -14.24
C LYS A 337 -17.51 3.55 -14.42
N PRO A 338 -17.54 4.52 -15.35
CA PRO A 338 -18.68 5.39 -15.53
C PRO A 338 -19.90 4.51 -15.79
N THR A 339 -20.77 4.38 -14.78
CA THR A 339 -22.06 3.74 -14.98
C THR A 339 -22.78 4.59 -16.02
N LYS A 340 -23.33 3.94 -17.06
CA LYS A 340 -23.99 4.57 -18.22
C LYS A 340 -25.28 5.31 -17.87
N LYS A 341 -25.40 5.89 -16.68
CA LYS A 341 -26.51 6.76 -16.29
C LYS A 341 -25.99 8.19 -16.26
N ASN A 342 -26.21 8.90 -17.36
CA ASN A 342 -26.26 10.36 -17.38
C ASN A 342 -27.46 10.85 -16.54
N THR A 343 -27.44 10.58 -15.24
CA THR A 343 -28.27 11.29 -14.28
C THR A 343 -27.52 12.56 -13.93
N VAL A 344 -28.07 13.70 -14.31
CA VAL A 344 -27.58 15.01 -13.84
C VAL A 344 -27.57 14.95 -12.31
N LYS A 345 -26.38 14.90 -11.70
CA LYS A 345 -26.24 14.91 -10.24
C LYS A 345 -26.84 16.22 -9.73
N LYS A 346 -27.78 16.11 -8.78
CA LYS A 346 -28.36 17.28 -8.10
C LYS A 346 -27.27 17.92 -7.23
N ALA A 347 -27.17 19.25 -7.26
CA ALA A 347 -26.26 19.98 -6.38
C ALA A 347 -26.59 19.70 -4.91
N LEU A 348 -25.58 19.25 -4.16
CA LEU A 348 -25.68 19.05 -2.71
C LEU A 348 -25.71 20.38 -1.96
N PHE A 349 -25.08 21.42 -2.50
CA PHE A 349 -24.97 22.75 -1.88
C PHE A 349 -25.17 23.86 -2.91
N GLU A 350 -25.66 25.01 -2.45
CA GLU A 350 -25.94 26.19 -3.30
C GLU A 350 -24.66 26.85 -3.85
N ASP A 351 -23.52 26.66 -3.17
CA ASP A 351 -22.23 27.24 -3.51
C ASP A 351 -21.28 26.29 -4.27
N LEU A 352 -21.83 25.19 -4.81
CA LEU A 352 -21.12 24.21 -5.63
C LEU A 352 -21.89 23.93 -6.92
N ASP A 353 -21.19 23.92 -8.07
CA ASP A 353 -21.76 23.54 -9.36
C ASP A 353 -21.46 22.05 -9.65
N PRO A 354 -22.47 21.18 -9.81
CA PRO A 354 -22.28 19.78 -10.19
C PRO A 354 -21.58 19.56 -11.53
N LYS A 355 -21.49 20.59 -12.37
CA LYS A 355 -20.75 20.55 -13.65
C LYS A 355 -19.27 20.85 -13.49
N ASP A 356 -18.84 21.37 -12.34
CA ASP A 356 -17.42 21.56 -12.04
C ASP A 356 -16.75 20.18 -11.96
N PRO A 357 -15.66 19.92 -12.72
CA PRO A 357 -14.91 18.66 -12.61
C PRO A 357 -14.45 18.35 -11.19
N ASN A 358 -14.27 19.38 -10.36
CA ASN A 358 -13.84 19.23 -8.97
C ASN A 358 -14.97 18.83 -8.01
N TYR A 359 -16.23 18.92 -8.44
CA TYR A 359 -17.40 18.60 -7.61
C TYR A 359 -17.34 17.18 -7.05
N VAL A 360 -16.91 16.21 -7.87
CA VAL A 360 -16.87 14.80 -7.49
C VAL A 360 -15.88 14.52 -6.36
N TYR A 361 -14.75 15.25 -6.30
CA TYR A 361 -13.79 15.11 -5.20
C TYR A 361 -14.34 15.68 -3.90
N ILE A 362 -15.05 16.81 -3.95
CA ILE A 362 -15.67 17.44 -2.78
C ILE A 362 -16.82 16.56 -2.26
N GLU A 363 -17.65 16.02 -3.15
CA GLU A 363 -18.71 15.07 -2.82
C GLU A 363 -18.15 13.81 -2.15
N SER A 364 -17.09 13.24 -2.71
CA SER A 364 -16.41 12.08 -2.11
C SER A 364 -15.84 12.41 -0.72
N ALA A 365 -15.16 13.55 -0.57
CA ALA A 365 -14.60 13.98 0.71
C ALA A 365 -15.69 14.19 1.78
N LEU A 366 -16.87 14.70 1.39
CA LEU A 366 -18.02 14.84 2.28
C LEU A 366 -18.60 13.49 2.71
N ASN A 367 -18.85 12.60 1.74
CA ASN A 367 -19.42 11.27 2.01
C ASN A 367 -18.50 10.43 2.92
N ASN A 368 -17.19 10.64 2.80
CA ASN A 368 -16.18 10.00 3.64
C ASN A 368 -15.88 10.75 4.96
N GLY A 369 -16.62 11.82 5.27
CA GLY A 369 -16.46 12.57 6.53
C GLY A 369 -15.16 13.37 6.64
N ILE A 370 -14.40 13.54 5.55
CA ILE A 370 -13.11 14.24 5.53
C ILE A 370 -13.31 15.74 5.76
N VAL A 371 -14.36 16.31 5.18
CA VAL A 371 -14.69 17.75 5.25
C VAL A 371 -16.05 18.00 5.88
N SER A 372 -16.18 19.11 6.60
CA SER A 372 -17.45 19.59 7.15
C SER A 372 -18.04 20.73 6.30
N THR A 373 -19.35 20.95 6.40
CA THR A 373 -20.05 22.07 5.74
C THR A 373 -20.12 23.27 6.68
N VAL A 374 -20.36 24.47 6.13
CA VAL A 374 -20.62 25.67 6.95
C VAL A 374 -22.03 25.61 7.55
N ASN A 375 -22.99 25.12 6.76
CA ASN A 375 -24.36 24.87 7.21
C ASN A 375 -25.05 23.88 6.25
N ALA A 376 -26.35 23.63 6.46
CA ALA A 376 -27.14 22.69 5.66
C ALA A 376 -27.24 23.02 4.16
N LYS A 377 -26.96 24.27 3.76
CA LYS A 377 -27.11 24.75 2.38
C LYS A 377 -25.78 25.13 1.71
N LYS A 378 -24.72 25.37 2.49
CA LYS A 378 -23.43 25.87 2.00
C LYS A 378 -22.25 25.04 2.50
N PHE A 379 -21.37 24.67 1.58
CA PHE A 379 -20.08 24.04 1.88
C PHE A 379 -19.04 25.04 2.41
N GLY A 380 -19.09 26.28 1.93
CA GLY A 380 -18.09 27.32 2.17
C GLY A 380 -16.91 27.24 1.19
N ALA A 381 -17.18 26.86 -0.06
CA ALA A 381 -16.14 26.54 -1.06
C ALA A 381 -15.05 27.63 -1.17
N LYS A 382 -15.49 28.89 -1.30
CA LYS A 382 -14.62 30.06 -1.54
C LYS A 382 -14.09 30.72 -0.26
N ASN A 383 -14.40 30.16 0.91
CA ASN A 383 -13.81 30.64 2.15
C ASN A 383 -12.31 30.31 2.19
N SER A 384 -11.54 31.18 2.80
CA SER A 384 -10.14 30.91 3.04
C SER A 384 -10.00 29.84 4.12
N ILE A 385 -9.10 28.88 3.94
CA ILE A 385 -8.91 27.78 4.88
C ILE A 385 -7.97 28.18 6.02
N THR A 386 -8.37 27.84 7.25
CA THR A 386 -7.50 27.98 8.43
C THR A 386 -6.54 26.79 8.55
N ARG A 387 -5.46 26.97 9.30
CA ARG A 387 -4.51 25.89 9.61
C ARG A 387 -5.20 24.72 10.31
N ALA A 388 -6.09 24.97 11.26
CA ALA A 388 -6.86 23.95 11.95
C ALA A 388 -7.75 23.12 11.01
N GLU A 389 -8.46 23.78 10.07
CA GLU A 389 -9.28 23.09 9.08
C GLU A 389 -8.41 22.25 8.14
N ALA A 390 -7.31 22.80 7.62
CA ALA A 390 -6.41 22.08 6.72
C ALA A 390 -5.84 20.81 7.36
N VAL A 391 -5.39 20.90 8.60
CA VAL A 391 -4.90 19.76 9.38
C VAL A 391 -6.01 18.73 9.63
N THR A 392 -7.21 19.21 9.93
CA THR A 392 -8.38 18.33 10.13
C THR A 392 -8.71 17.53 8.89
N ILE A 393 -8.67 18.16 7.71
CA ILE A 393 -8.90 17.47 6.43
C ILE A 393 -7.84 16.39 6.20
N ILE A 394 -6.56 16.67 6.44
CA ILE A 394 -5.47 15.70 6.28
C ILE A 394 -5.66 14.51 7.24
N VAL A 395 -5.84 14.75 8.54
CA VAL A 395 -5.93 13.67 9.53
C VAL A 395 -7.18 12.81 9.32
N ARG A 396 -8.31 13.42 8.98
CA ARG A 396 -9.53 12.67 8.65
C ARG A 396 -9.40 11.87 7.38
N SER A 397 -8.66 12.37 6.38
CA SER A 397 -8.39 11.59 5.18
C SER A 397 -7.54 10.35 5.47
N LEU A 398 -6.65 10.42 6.47
CA LEU A 398 -5.91 9.26 6.99
C LEU A 398 -6.76 8.33 7.87
N GLY A 399 -7.89 8.82 8.40
CA GLY A 399 -8.75 8.07 9.33
C GLY A 399 -8.13 7.84 10.72
N LEU A 400 -7.21 8.72 11.13
CA LEU A 400 -6.42 8.55 12.35
C LEU A 400 -6.89 9.42 13.52
N GLU A 401 -8.02 10.10 13.40
CA GLU A 401 -8.58 10.94 14.47
C GLU A 401 -8.79 10.17 15.79
N GLY A 402 -9.09 8.88 15.71
CA GLY A 402 -9.28 8.01 16.88
C GLY A 402 -8.00 7.71 17.67
N ARG A 403 -6.82 8.14 17.19
CA ARG A 403 -5.54 7.99 17.92
C ARG A 403 -5.36 9.06 19.00
N ALA A 404 -6.18 10.10 19.01
CA ALA A 404 -6.16 11.09 20.08
C ALA A 404 -6.61 10.47 21.43
N PRO A 405 -6.06 10.92 22.57
CA PRO A 405 -6.50 10.47 23.88
C PRO A 405 -7.96 10.78 24.15
N SER A 406 -8.54 10.16 25.19
CA SER A 406 -9.90 10.49 25.62
C SER A 406 -10.04 12.00 25.92
N PRO A 407 -11.16 12.63 25.51
CA PRO A 407 -11.35 14.08 25.63
C PRO A 407 -11.03 14.64 27.02
N GLY A 408 -10.37 15.80 27.05
CA GLY A 408 -9.88 16.43 28.29
C GLY A 408 -8.36 16.59 28.34
N TYR A 409 -7.64 15.99 27.38
CA TYR A 409 -6.21 16.16 27.20
C TYR A 409 -5.84 17.55 26.63
N LYS A 410 -4.55 17.88 26.71
CA LYS A 410 -3.94 19.09 26.13
C LYS A 410 -2.91 18.69 25.09
N THR A 411 -2.76 19.51 24.06
CA THR A 411 -1.63 19.42 23.15
C THR A 411 -0.38 20.01 23.80
N ASN A 412 0.79 19.72 23.21
CA ASN A 412 2.07 20.28 23.67
C ASN A 412 2.30 21.73 23.21
N PHE A 413 1.32 22.37 22.56
CA PHE A 413 1.43 23.74 22.06
C PHE A 413 1.07 24.78 23.12
N ILE A 414 1.81 25.88 23.14
CA ILE A 414 1.59 26.98 24.10
C ILE A 414 0.22 27.65 23.90
N ASP A 415 -0.28 27.67 22.67
CA ASP A 415 -1.60 28.21 22.31
C ASP A 415 -2.69 27.12 22.21
N ASP A 416 -2.58 26.00 22.94
CA ASP A 416 -3.59 24.93 23.00
C ASP A 416 -5.02 25.45 23.23
N HIS A 417 -5.16 26.46 24.09
CA HIS A 417 -6.45 27.09 24.41
C HIS A 417 -7.11 27.82 23.23
N LYS A 418 -6.37 28.08 22.14
CA LYS A 418 -6.88 28.72 20.92
C LYS A 418 -7.26 27.71 19.83
N ILE A 419 -7.00 26.43 20.05
CA ILE A 419 -7.35 25.36 19.13
C ILE A 419 -8.87 25.15 19.16
N PRO A 420 -9.58 25.20 18.01
CA PRO A 420 -10.99 24.84 17.93
C PRO A 420 -11.21 23.41 18.42
N LYS A 421 -12.29 23.18 19.18
CA LYS A 421 -12.56 21.88 19.82
C LYS A 421 -12.62 20.74 18.79
N GLU A 422 -13.30 20.99 17.68
CA GLU A 422 -13.47 20.08 16.55
C GLU A 422 -12.18 19.74 15.79
N ALA A 423 -11.12 20.53 15.97
CA ALA A 423 -9.81 20.31 15.34
C ALA A 423 -8.77 19.76 16.33
N LYS A 424 -9.11 19.63 17.63
CA LYS A 424 -8.15 19.30 18.67
C LYS A 424 -7.53 17.91 18.49
N ASP A 425 -8.37 16.91 18.19
CA ASP A 425 -7.92 15.54 17.91
C ASP A 425 -7.00 15.50 16.69
N SER A 426 -7.38 16.19 15.61
CA SER A 426 -6.57 16.28 14.41
C SER A 426 -5.23 16.95 14.66
N ILE A 427 -5.20 18.06 15.40
CA ILE A 427 -3.94 18.78 15.70
C ILE A 427 -3.04 17.95 16.61
N TYR A 428 -3.61 17.25 17.60
CA TYR A 428 -2.85 16.32 18.43
C TYR A 428 -2.20 15.24 17.56
N VAL A 429 -3.00 14.51 16.78
CA VAL A 429 -2.51 13.40 15.95
C VAL A 429 -1.50 13.88 14.92
N ALA A 430 -1.75 15.00 14.24
CA ALA A 430 -0.82 15.56 13.28
C ALA A 430 0.51 15.98 13.92
N SER A 431 0.50 16.42 15.18
CA SER A 431 1.73 16.73 15.93
C SER A 431 2.52 15.46 16.24
N GLU A 432 1.85 14.40 16.72
CA GLU A 432 2.49 13.12 17.02
C GLU A 432 3.08 12.45 15.77
N LEU A 433 2.42 12.62 14.63
CA LEU A 433 2.87 12.10 13.34
C LEU A 433 3.89 13.01 12.62
N GLY A 434 4.28 14.16 13.19
CA GLY A 434 5.20 15.09 12.55
C GLY A 434 4.67 15.78 11.29
N LEU A 435 3.35 15.72 11.03
CA LEU A 435 2.72 16.33 9.85
C LEU A 435 2.69 17.86 9.94
N ILE A 436 2.79 18.42 11.15
CA ILE A 436 2.78 19.86 11.41
C ILE A 436 3.92 20.27 12.33
N ASP A 437 4.56 21.40 11.99
CA ASP A 437 5.51 22.04 12.89
C ASP A 437 4.89 23.24 13.61
N PRO A 438 5.19 23.44 14.90
CA PRO A 438 4.90 24.71 15.55
C PRO A 438 5.79 25.84 15.02
N ASP A 439 5.42 27.08 15.34
CA ASP A 439 6.31 28.22 15.16
C ASP A 439 7.49 28.21 16.16
N ARG A 440 8.40 29.18 16.02
CA ARG A 440 9.58 29.33 16.89
C ARG A 440 9.27 29.49 18.38
N LYS A 441 8.01 29.82 18.73
CA LYS A 441 7.53 29.97 20.11
C LYS A 441 6.68 28.78 20.54
N ASN A 442 6.80 27.63 19.87
CA ASN A 442 6.00 26.44 20.13
C ASN A 442 4.47 26.68 20.07
N ARG A 443 4.02 27.54 19.15
CA ARG A 443 2.59 27.78 18.89
C ARG A 443 2.15 27.14 17.59
N ILE A 444 0.95 26.57 17.58
CA ILE A 444 0.38 25.99 16.35
C ILE A 444 -0.29 27.04 15.47
N ASN A 445 -0.75 28.17 16.03
CA ASN A 445 -1.47 29.22 15.30
C ASN A 445 -2.70 28.66 14.54
N ALA A 446 -3.56 27.92 15.25
CA ALA A 446 -4.68 27.15 14.68
C ALA A 446 -5.62 27.95 13.76
N ASN A 447 -5.89 29.23 14.09
CA ASN A 447 -6.80 30.10 13.35
C ASN A 447 -6.12 30.91 12.23
N GLU A 448 -4.82 30.67 11.97
CA GLU A 448 -4.11 31.30 10.87
C GLU A 448 -4.71 30.89 9.52
N VAL A 449 -5.01 31.87 8.66
CA VAL A 449 -5.38 31.59 7.26
C VAL A 449 -4.14 31.18 6.48
N LEU A 450 -4.19 30.00 5.86
CA LEU A 450 -3.07 29.50 5.07
C LEU A 450 -2.97 30.23 3.73
N THR A 451 -1.76 30.66 3.38
CA THR A 451 -1.44 31.01 1.99
C THR A 451 -1.30 29.75 1.16
N ARG A 452 -1.42 29.86 -0.16
CA ARG A 452 -1.24 28.74 -1.10
C ARG A 452 0.14 28.09 -0.92
N GLY A 453 1.20 28.85 -0.70
CA GLY A 453 2.54 28.33 -0.41
C GLY A 453 2.61 27.53 0.90
N LYS A 454 2.00 28.02 2.00
CA LYS A 454 1.94 27.27 3.26
C LYS A 454 1.12 25.99 3.12
N ALA A 455 0.00 26.05 2.40
CA ALA A 455 -0.80 24.88 2.07
C ALA A 455 -0.01 23.85 1.23
N SER A 456 0.80 24.30 0.26
CA SER A 456 1.67 23.42 -0.52
C SER A 456 2.70 22.70 0.35
N GLN A 457 3.33 23.40 1.30
CA GLN A 457 4.26 22.77 2.24
C GLN A 457 3.57 21.68 3.08
N LEU A 458 2.37 21.97 3.59
CA LEU A 458 1.60 21.01 4.38
C LEU A 458 1.19 19.78 3.57
N LEU A 459 0.76 19.97 2.31
CA LEU A 459 0.44 18.88 1.39
C LEU A 459 1.68 18.03 1.04
N VAL A 460 2.85 18.64 0.86
CA VAL A 460 4.08 17.88 0.61
C VAL A 460 4.50 17.03 1.81
N ARG A 461 4.36 17.54 3.03
CA ARG A 461 4.58 16.72 4.24
C ARG A 461 3.63 15.54 4.29
N TYR A 462 2.37 15.80 3.95
CA TYR A 462 1.36 14.76 3.87
C TYR A 462 1.71 13.67 2.84
N LEU A 463 2.17 14.06 1.64
CA LEU A 463 2.66 13.13 0.63
C LEU A 463 3.85 12.31 1.13
N ASN A 464 4.84 12.96 1.77
CA ASN A 464 6.00 12.27 2.30
C ASN A 464 5.61 11.21 3.35
N PHE A 465 4.67 11.52 4.24
CA PHE A 465 4.15 10.54 5.21
C PHE A 465 3.55 9.29 4.53
N LEU A 466 2.78 9.49 3.45
CA LEU A 466 2.18 8.39 2.69
C LEU A 466 3.23 7.55 1.92
N GLU A 467 4.31 8.20 1.49
CA GLU A 467 5.40 7.66 0.67
C GLU A 467 6.43 6.85 1.48
N SER A 468 6.90 7.39 2.61
CA SER A 468 8.03 6.84 3.37
C SER A 468 7.66 6.30 4.75
N ASP A 469 6.90 7.07 5.52
CA ASP A 469 6.79 6.83 6.97
C ASP A 469 5.95 5.58 7.27
N LEU A 470 4.90 5.36 6.48
CA LEU A 470 4.13 4.12 6.55
C LEU A 470 4.96 2.91 6.16
N LYS A 471 5.85 3.03 5.16
CA LYS A 471 6.73 1.93 4.76
C LYS A 471 7.71 1.57 5.85
N GLN A 472 8.36 2.57 6.44
CA GLN A 472 9.26 2.39 7.58
C GLN A 472 8.54 1.64 8.71
N ASN A 473 7.33 2.09 9.08
CA ASN A 473 6.61 1.51 10.22
C ASN A 473 6.09 0.09 9.98
N TYR A 474 5.60 -0.22 8.78
CA TYR A 474 4.99 -1.53 8.49
C TYR A 474 5.98 -2.57 7.96
N ARG A 475 7.19 -2.16 7.57
CA ARG A 475 8.25 -3.06 7.10
C ARG A 475 9.46 -3.03 8.01
N ASP A 476 10.16 -1.89 8.03
CA ASP A 476 11.51 -1.82 8.60
C ASP A 476 11.46 -1.95 10.12
N ASP A 477 10.54 -1.23 10.77
CA ASP A 477 10.30 -1.34 12.20
C ASP A 477 9.84 -2.75 12.58
N MET A 478 9.05 -3.42 11.72
CA MET A 478 8.51 -4.75 12.00
C MET A 478 9.49 -5.90 11.77
N LEU A 479 10.43 -5.74 10.83
CA LEU A 479 11.41 -6.77 10.49
C LEU A 479 12.68 -6.66 11.34
N TYR A 480 13.08 -5.45 11.70
CA TYR A 480 14.40 -5.17 12.26
C TYR A 480 14.39 -4.68 13.72
N PHE A 481 13.23 -4.39 14.29
CA PHE A 481 13.10 -3.91 15.66
C PHE A 481 12.02 -4.72 16.41
N ASP A 482 12.37 -5.15 17.63
CA ASP A 482 11.48 -5.91 18.52
C ASP A 482 10.77 -5.00 19.53
#